data_AF-A0A7S4LCL1-F1
#
_entry.id   AF-A0A7S4LCL1-F1
#
_cell.length_a   1.000
_cell.length_b   1.000
_cell.length_c   1.000
_cell.angle_alpha   90.00
_cell.angle_beta   90.00
_cell.angle_gamma   90.00
#
_symmetry.space_group_name_H-M   'P 1'
#
loop_
_entity.id
_entity.type
_entity.pdbx_description
1 polymer ?
#
loop_
_entity_poly.entity_id
_entity_poly.type
_entity_poly.pdbx_seq_one_letter_code
_entity_poly.pdbx_strand_id
1 'polypeptide(L)'
;FSRSLWSRMEPPAKRHRGNYRDPKEVQQELWAAGGLRECATRTTLKNGDGEPVFRLGYFPIRGLAELPRLVMEEAGCSYEYDVVGGKAFAEVKPTLQFGRLPVLYDYDGKGSDLVQSHAITRFIARKLGLAGQTPEEMAAVDMVYCQFQDTLQSSDQYSARTLKDASACDAPKFKEMRRVNDHSLEEKSLAALGCFEDLLARSGTGFLVGDSITYVDLALFNTLFELAEAA
;
A
#
# COMPACT_ATOMS: atom_id res chain seq x y z
N PHE A 1 15.77 2.33 -2.90
CA PHE A 1 15.06 1.19 -2.27
C PHE A 1 14.60 1.62 -0.89
N SER A 2 13.40 1.23 -0.44
CA SER A 2 12.86 1.69 0.85
C SER A 2 13.50 0.94 2.02
N ARG A 3 14.24 1.62 2.91
CA ARG A 3 14.92 0.98 4.05
C ARG A 3 13.94 0.29 5.01
N SER A 4 12.80 0.92 5.29
CA SER A 4 11.78 0.39 6.20
C SER A 4 11.10 -0.87 5.67
N LEU A 5 10.87 -0.97 4.35
CA LEU A 5 10.35 -2.19 3.72
C LEU A 5 11.25 -3.39 3.99
N TRP A 6 12.55 -3.24 3.72
CA TRP A 6 13.49 -4.36 3.81
C TRP A 6 13.88 -4.71 5.26
N SER A 7 13.76 -3.76 6.20
CA SER A 7 14.04 -4.03 7.62
C SER A 7 13.02 -4.96 8.28
N ARG A 8 11.81 -5.07 7.72
CA ARG A 8 10.70 -5.86 8.28
C ARG A 8 10.54 -7.22 7.60
N MET A 9 11.27 -7.49 6.52
CA MET A 9 11.29 -8.81 5.89
C MET A 9 12.20 -9.73 6.69
N GLU A 10 11.60 -10.59 7.51
CA GLU A 10 12.32 -11.60 8.29
C GLU A 10 12.41 -12.93 7.54
N PRO A 11 13.53 -13.67 7.66
CA PRO A 11 13.59 -15.04 7.15
C PRO A 11 12.63 -15.95 7.95
N PRO A 12 11.97 -16.93 7.33
CA PRO A 12 11.05 -17.83 8.03
C PRO A 12 11.76 -18.59 9.17
N ALA A 13 11.07 -18.74 10.31
CA ALA A 13 11.65 -19.26 11.55
C ALA A 13 12.08 -20.75 11.47
N LYS A 14 11.62 -21.47 10.44
CA LYS A 14 12.03 -22.82 10.11
C LYS A 14 12.56 -22.85 8.69
N ARG A 15 13.70 -23.54 8.48
CA ARG A 15 14.31 -23.83 7.18
C ARG A 15 13.34 -24.62 6.27
N HIS A 16 12.32 -23.97 5.72
CA HIS A 16 11.71 -24.40 4.48
C HIS A 16 12.61 -23.89 3.36
N ARG A 17 13.65 -24.67 3.04
CA ARG A 17 14.43 -24.51 1.81
C ARG A 17 13.55 -24.91 0.61
N GLY A 18 12.55 -24.10 0.29
CA GLY A 18 12.11 -23.94 -1.10
C GLY A 18 13.17 -23.13 -1.87
N ASN A 19 12.92 -22.83 -3.14
CA ASN A 19 13.79 -21.98 -3.97
C ASN A 19 13.78 -20.48 -3.56
N TYR A 20 13.36 -20.13 -2.34
CA TYR A 20 13.30 -18.76 -1.85
C TYR A 20 14.67 -18.28 -1.37
N ARG A 21 15.01 -17.03 -1.69
CA ARG A 21 16.26 -16.40 -1.24
C ARG A 21 16.12 -15.77 0.15
N ASP A 22 17.25 -15.62 0.83
CA ASP A 22 17.31 -14.90 2.11
C ASP A 22 17.03 -13.39 1.86
N PRO A 23 16.04 -12.77 2.52
CA PRO A 23 15.75 -11.34 2.39
C PRO A 23 16.95 -10.42 2.62
N LYS A 24 17.89 -10.79 3.50
CA LYS A 24 19.10 -9.99 3.78
C LYS A 24 20.08 -10.00 2.62
N GLU A 25 20.23 -11.14 1.94
CA GLU A 25 21.06 -11.24 0.74
C GLU A 25 20.45 -10.42 -0.41
N VAL A 26 19.14 -10.52 -0.59
CA VAL A 26 18.41 -9.72 -1.60
C VAL A 26 18.52 -8.23 -1.29
N GLN A 27 18.39 -7.82 -0.03
CA GLN A 27 18.57 -6.43 0.38
C GLN A 27 19.96 -5.88 0.03
N GLN A 28 21.03 -6.64 0.30
CA GLN A 28 22.40 -6.25 -0.04
C GLN A 28 22.59 -6.09 -1.55
N GLU A 29 22.08 -7.04 -2.34
CA GLU A 29 22.11 -6.98 -3.80
C GLU A 29 21.39 -5.73 -4.33
N LEU A 30 20.22 -5.44 -3.78
CA LEU A 30 19.45 -4.26 -4.15
C LEU A 30 20.21 -2.97 -3.81
N TRP A 31 20.81 -2.85 -2.62
CA TRP A 31 21.61 -1.67 -2.28
C TRP A 31 22.84 -1.49 -3.16
N ALA A 32 23.40 -2.57 -3.70
CA ALA A 32 24.50 -2.52 -4.65
C ALA A 32 24.07 -2.18 -6.09
N ALA A 33 22.77 -2.26 -6.41
CA ALA A 33 22.27 -2.20 -7.79
C ALA A 33 22.35 -0.82 -8.48
N GLY A 34 22.86 0.23 -7.83
CA GLY A 34 23.00 1.57 -8.42
C GLY A 34 21.68 2.34 -8.61
N GLY A 35 20.53 1.72 -8.36
CA GLY A 35 19.22 2.34 -8.50
C GLY A 35 18.14 1.35 -8.95
N LEU A 36 16.87 1.79 -8.93
CA LEU A 36 15.76 0.92 -9.35
C LEU A 36 15.84 0.56 -10.84
N ARG A 37 16.24 1.51 -11.70
CA ARG A 37 16.28 1.31 -13.16
C ARG A 37 17.38 0.33 -13.57
N GLU A 38 18.46 0.30 -12.81
CA GLU A 38 19.66 -0.47 -13.06
C GLU A 38 19.57 -1.89 -12.48
N CYS A 39 18.68 -2.09 -11.51
CA CYS A 39 18.45 -3.33 -10.80
C CYS A 39 17.98 -4.47 -11.72
N ALA A 40 18.81 -5.51 -11.82
CA ALA A 40 18.50 -6.74 -12.55
C ALA A 40 17.90 -7.85 -11.67
N THR A 41 17.85 -7.65 -10.35
CA THR A 41 17.32 -8.63 -9.40
C THR A 41 15.90 -9.05 -9.78
N ARG A 42 15.69 -10.36 -9.90
CA ARG A 42 14.37 -10.99 -9.98
C ARG A 42 14.35 -12.18 -9.05
N THR A 43 13.49 -12.16 -8.04
CA THR A 43 13.43 -13.26 -7.08
C THR A 43 12.13 -13.26 -6.28
N THR A 44 11.72 -14.44 -5.84
CA THR A 44 10.57 -14.59 -4.96
C THR A 44 11.03 -14.73 -3.51
N LEU A 45 10.45 -13.91 -2.64
CA LEU A 45 10.56 -14.02 -1.20
C LEU A 45 9.30 -14.66 -0.63
N LYS A 46 9.43 -15.44 0.44
CA LYS A 46 8.29 -15.92 1.24
C LYS A 46 8.16 -15.03 2.48
N ASN A 47 6.95 -14.55 2.74
CA ASN A 47 6.60 -13.80 3.95
C ASN A 47 5.58 -14.61 4.76
N GLY A 48 5.80 -14.70 6.07
CA GLY A 48 5.03 -15.56 6.97
C GLY A 48 5.49 -17.02 7.01
N ASP A 49 5.04 -17.76 8.03
CA ASP A 49 5.47 -19.14 8.30
C ASP A 49 4.62 -20.20 7.58
N GLY A 50 3.37 -19.89 7.23
CA GLY A 50 2.41 -20.81 6.62
C GLY A 50 2.62 -21.03 5.12
N GLU A 51 1.76 -21.82 4.48
CA GLU A 51 1.75 -21.94 3.02
C GLU A 51 1.29 -20.62 2.38
N PRO A 52 1.98 -20.12 1.34
CA PRO A 52 1.58 -18.88 0.69
C PRO A 52 0.18 -18.97 0.09
N VAL A 53 -0.70 -18.04 0.48
CA VAL A 53 -2.07 -17.91 -0.05
C VAL A 53 -2.09 -17.06 -1.32
N PHE A 54 -1.20 -16.07 -1.37
CA PHE A 54 -1.11 -15.09 -2.46
C PHE A 54 0.32 -14.98 -2.97
N ARG A 55 0.47 -14.54 -4.22
CA ARG A 55 1.76 -14.13 -4.79
C ARG A 55 1.63 -12.72 -5.37
N LEU A 56 2.31 -11.76 -4.76
CA LEU A 56 2.28 -10.33 -5.11
C LEU A 56 3.59 -9.94 -5.81
N GLY A 57 3.52 -9.41 -7.02
CA GLY A 57 4.68 -8.90 -7.76
C GLY A 57 4.75 -7.38 -7.79
N TYR A 58 5.92 -6.83 -7.46
CA TYR A 58 6.19 -5.40 -7.57
C TYR A 58 7.68 -5.07 -7.62
N PHE A 59 7.98 -3.79 -7.82
CA PHE A 59 9.32 -3.26 -7.67
C PHE A 59 9.83 -3.39 -6.21
N PRO A 60 11.16 -3.43 -5.98
CA PRO A 60 11.80 -3.41 -4.65
C PRO A 60 11.68 -2.07 -3.89
N ILE A 61 10.50 -1.43 -3.95
CA ILE A 61 10.13 -0.19 -3.26
C ILE A 61 8.76 -0.42 -2.60
N ARG A 62 8.36 0.44 -1.65
CA ARG A 62 7.01 0.39 -1.04
C ARG A 62 5.94 0.65 -2.10
N GLY A 63 5.85 1.91 -2.54
CA GLY A 63 5.01 2.33 -3.64
C GLY A 63 3.59 1.77 -3.56
N LEU A 64 3.04 1.37 -4.71
CA LEU A 64 1.65 0.96 -4.84
C LEU A 64 1.36 -0.46 -4.30
N ALA A 65 2.39 -1.26 -3.98
CA ALA A 65 2.21 -2.60 -3.43
C ALA A 65 2.15 -2.63 -1.89
N GLU A 66 2.48 -1.51 -1.24
CA GLU A 66 2.57 -1.48 0.22
C GLU A 66 1.22 -1.70 0.90
N LEU A 67 0.14 -1.11 0.37
CA LEU A 67 -1.19 -1.32 0.95
C LEU A 67 -1.69 -2.77 0.84
N PRO A 68 -1.64 -3.43 -0.35
CA PRO A 68 -1.88 -4.88 -0.44
C PRO A 68 -1.04 -5.70 0.54
N ARG A 69 0.24 -5.32 0.73
CA ARG A 69 1.15 -5.97 1.67
C ARG A 69 0.65 -5.81 3.11
N LEU A 70 0.37 -4.58 3.55
CA LEU A 70 -0.14 -4.30 4.90
C LEU A 70 -1.43 -5.07 5.19
N VAL A 71 -2.33 -5.22 4.23
CA VAL A 71 -3.55 -6.02 4.41
C VAL A 71 -3.22 -7.50 4.69
N MET A 72 -2.25 -8.09 3.98
CA MET A 72 -1.82 -9.47 4.24
C MET A 72 -1.09 -9.60 5.58
N GLU A 73 -0.21 -8.64 5.91
CA GLU A 73 0.54 -8.63 7.17
C GLU A 73 -0.38 -8.50 8.39
N GLU A 74 -1.34 -7.57 8.35
CA GLU A 74 -2.33 -7.38 9.41
C GLU A 74 -3.18 -8.65 9.64
N ALA A 75 -3.53 -9.34 8.57
CA ALA A 75 -4.26 -10.60 8.63
C ALA A 75 -3.40 -11.81 9.04
N GLY A 76 -2.08 -11.65 9.22
CA GLY A 76 -1.14 -12.76 9.41
C GLY A 76 -1.10 -13.74 8.22
N CYS A 77 -1.50 -13.30 7.03
CA CYS A 77 -1.59 -14.11 5.83
C CYS A 77 -0.19 -14.35 5.25
N SER A 78 0.22 -15.61 5.12
CA SER A 78 1.48 -15.94 4.45
C SER A 78 1.36 -15.73 2.93
N TYR A 79 2.37 -15.15 2.30
CA TYR A 79 2.35 -14.82 0.88
C TYR A 79 3.76 -14.82 0.26
N GLU A 80 3.81 -14.99 -1.06
CA GLU A 80 5.02 -14.80 -1.87
C GLU A 80 5.11 -13.36 -2.38
N TYR A 81 6.30 -12.79 -2.33
CA TYR A 81 6.59 -11.48 -2.92
C TYR A 81 7.61 -11.63 -4.06
N ASP A 82 7.15 -11.44 -5.30
CA ASP A 82 8.00 -11.43 -6.49
C ASP A 82 8.64 -10.05 -6.65
N VAL A 83 9.92 -9.98 -6.30
CA VAL A 83 10.75 -8.78 -6.40
C VAL A 83 11.19 -8.61 -7.84
N VAL A 84 10.66 -7.58 -8.52
CA VAL A 84 10.96 -7.30 -9.92
C VAL A 84 11.84 -6.04 -10.03
N GLY A 85 13.13 -6.21 -10.29
CA GLY A 85 14.04 -5.10 -10.59
C GLY A 85 13.70 -4.37 -11.89
N GLY A 86 14.16 -3.13 -12.04
CA GLY A 86 13.83 -2.30 -13.20
C GLY A 86 14.27 -2.88 -14.55
N LYS A 87 15.42 -3.57 -14.62
CA LYS A 87 15.82 -4.29 -15.84
C LYS A 87 15.00 -5.56 -16.05
N ALA A 88 14.75 -6.31 -14.97
CA ALA A 88 13.93 -7.53 -15.01
C ALA A 88 12.48 -7.26 -15.42
N PHE A 89 11.97 -6.04 -15.18
CA PHE A 89 10.63 -5.65 -15.59
C PHE A 89 10.41 -5.72 -17.10
N ALA A 90 11.47 -5.63 -17.93
CA ALA A 90 11.33 -5.80 -19.38
C ALA A 90 10.76 -7.17 -19.77
N GLU A 91 11.03 -8.21 -18.98
CA GLU A 91 10.52 -9.58 -19.18
C GLU A 91 9.09 -9.75 -18.66
N VAL A 92 8.75 -9.07 -17.55
CA VAL A 92 7.44 -9.18 -16.89
C VAL A 92 6.39 -8.30 -17.59
N LYS A 93 6.76 -7.09 -18.01
CA LYS A 93 5.86 -6.12 -18.62
C LYS A 93 4.97 -6.70 -19.75
N PRO A 94 5.47 -7.46 -20.74
CA PRO A 94 4.63 -7.98 -21.82
C PRO A 94 3.63 -9.06 -21.36
N THR A 95 3.80 -9.65 -20.17
CA THR A 95 2.86 -10.66 -19.64
C THR A 95 1.69 -10.03 -18.90
N LEU A 96 1.77 -8.74 -18.54
CA LEU A 96 0.75 -8.05 -17.76
C LEU A 96 -0.27 -7.35 -18.65
N GLN A 97 -1.55 -7.49 -18.33
CA GLN A 97 -2.67 -6.95 -19.12
C GLN A 97 -2.53 -5.46 -19.49
N PHE A 98 -2.00 -4.64 -18.57
CA PHE A 98 -1.76 -3.20 -18.80
C PHE A 98 -0.28 -2.83 -18.84
N GLY A 99 0.63 -3.81 -18.82
CA GLY A 99 2.07 -3.56 -18.76
C GLY A 99 2.51 -2.74 -17.55
N ARG A 100 1.84 -2.92 -16.41
CA ARG A 100 2.07 -2.18 -15.16
C ARG A 100 2.00 -3.10 -13.95
N LEU A 101 2.89 -2.82 -12.99
CA LEU A 101 2.88 -3.39 -11.64
C LEU A 101 2.16 -2.44 -10.67
N PRO A 102 1.60 -2.91 -9.54
CA PRO A 102 1.66 -4.28 -9.03
C PRO A 102 0.74 -5.27 -9.73
N VAL A 103 1.04 -6.56 -9.53
CA VAL A 103 0.27 -7.71 -9.99
C VAL A 103 0.07 -8.70 -8.84
N LEU A 104 -1.13 -9.25 -8.73
CA LEU A 104 -1.44 -10.43 -7.93
C LEU A 104 -1.57 -11.60 -8.89
N TYR A 105 -0.62 -12.54 -8.82
CA TYR A 105 -0.56 -13.68 -9.73
C TYR A 105 -1.62 -14.71 -9.37
N ASP A 106 -2.22 -15.33 -10.41
CA ASP A 106 -3.19 -16.42 -10.27
C ASP A 106 -4.27 -16.16 -9.19
N TYR A 107 -4.85 -14.95 -9.20
CA TYR A 107 -5.71 -14.48 -8.11
C TYR A 107 -6.99 -15.31 -7.94
N ASP A 108 -7.41 -16.01 -9.01
CA ASP A 108 -8.61 -16.85 -9.06
C ASP A 108 -8.31 -18.36 -8.99
N GLY A 109 -7.03 -18.76 -8.94
CA GLY A 109 -6.60 -20.16 -8.99
C GLY A 109 -6.82 -20.84 -10.34
N LYS A 110 -7.03 -20.06 -11.42
CA LYS A 110 -7.33 -20.55 -12.78
C LYS A 110 -6.34 -20.04 -13.83
N GLY A 111 -5.25 -19.42 -13.39
CA GLY A 111 -4.20 -18.86 -14.23
C GLY A 111 -4.43 -17.40 -14.65
N SER A 112 -5.39 -16.70 -14.03
CA SER A 112 -5.61 -15.28 -14.31
C SER A 112 -4.81 -14.40 -13.36
N ASP A 113 -4.10 -13.41 -13.89
CA ASP A 113 -3.43 -12.38 -13.08
C ASP A 113 -4.35 -11.16 -12.87
N LEU A 114 -4.29 -10.54 -11.69
CA LEU A 114 -4.98 -9.28 -11.38
C LEU A 114 -3.97 -8.15 -11.25
N VAL A 115 -4.15 -7.08 -12.03
CA VAL A 115 -3.33 -5.86 -11.99
C VAL A 115 -4.15 -4.68 -11.45
N GLN A 116 -3.47 -3.57 -11.11
CA GLN A 116 -3.98 -2.38 -10.40
C GLN A 116 -4.06 -2.55 -8.88
N SER A 117 -3.27 -1.76 -8.16
CA SER A 117 -3.11 -1.86 -6.70
C SER A 117 -4.42 -1.77 -5.94
N HIS A 118 -5.32 -0.90 -6.35
CA HIS A 118 -6.61 -0.70 -5.67
C HIS A 118 -7.55 -1.91 -5.84
N ALA A 119 -7.55 -2.54 -7.03
CA ALA A 119 -8.32 -3.76 -7.25
C ALA A 119 -7.75 -4.94 -6.46
N ILE A 120 -6.41 -5.09 -6.48
CA ILE A 120 -5.68 -6.07 -5.69
C ILE A 120 -5.98 -5.90 -4.19
N THR A 121 -5.91 -4.68 -3.67
CA THR A 121 -6.18 -4.36 -2.25
C THR A 121 -7.58 -4.81 -1.85
N ARG A 122 -8.62 -4.39 -2.61
CA ARG A 122 -10.01 -4.77 -2.30
C ARG A 122 -10.23 -6.27 -2.37
N PHE A 123 -9.64 -6.94 -3.36
CA PHE A 123 -9.75 -8.39 -3.49
C PHE A 123 -9.17 -9.11 -2.28
N ILE A 124 -7.94 -8.78 -1.90
CA ILE A 124 -7.25 -9.38 -0.74
C ILE A 124 -8.00 -9.05 0.55
N ALA A 125 -8.39 -7.78 0.76
CA ALA A 125 -9.09 -7.36 1.97
C ALA A 125 -10.43 -8.10 2.14
N ARG A 126 -11.20 -8.30 1.06
CA ARG A 126 -12.44 -9.08 1.11
C ARG A 126 -12.18 -10.55 1.44
N LYS A 127 -11.10 -11.14 0.91
CA LYS A 127 -10.72 -12.53 1.19
C LYS A 127 -10.26 -12.75 2.63
N LEU A 128 -9.64 -11.74 3.23
CA LEU A 128 -9.06 -11.81 4.57
C LEU A 128 -9.94 -11.19 5.66
N GLY A 129 -11.08 -10.60 5.31
CA GLY A 129 -12.03 -10.02 6.28
C GLY A 129 -11.72 -8.59 6.72
N LEU A 130 -10.90 -7.84 5.97
CA LEU A 130 -10.52 -6.44 6.24
C LEU A 130 -11.26 -5.43 5.34
N ALA A 131 -12.42 -5.80 4.80
CA ALA A 131 -13.20 -4.93 3.91
C ALA A 131 -14.54 -4.47 4.52
N GLY A 132 -14.82 -4.78 5.78
CA GLY A 132 -16.16 -4.69 6.38
C GLY A 132 -16.90 -6.03 6.35
N GLN A 133 -17.89 -6.19 7.23
CA GLN A 133 -18.58 -7.48 7.46
C GLN A 133 -19.87 -7.62 6.65
N THR A 134 -20.51 -6.49 6.28
CA THR A 134 -21.74 -6.48 5.48
C THR A 134 -21.54 -5.77 4.14
N PRO A 135 -22.43 -5.98 3.15
CA PRO A 135 -22.38 -5.22 1.89
C PRO A 135 -22.42 -3.70 2.09
N GLU A 136 -23.17 -3.21 3.08
CA GLU A 136 -23.27 -1.79 3.42
C GLU A 136 -21.97 -1.26 4.02
N GLU A 137 -21.34 -2.02 4.93
CA GLU A 137 -20.03 -1.66 5.46
C GLU A 137 -18.96 -1.67 4.37
N MET A 138 -18.95 -2.69 3.50
CA MET A 138 -18.04 -2.75 2.36
C MET A 138 -18.20 -1.54 1.43
N ALA A 139 -19.44 -1.12 1.18
CA ALA A 139 -19.70 0.09 0.38
C ALA A 139 -19.21 1.37 1.09
N ALA A 140 -19.39 1.47 2.42
CA ALA A 140 -18.89 2.59 3.20
C ALA A 140 -17.34 2.63 3.21
N VAL A 141 -16.68 1.48 3.37
CA VAL A 141 -15.23 1.34 3.25
C VAL A 141 -14.76 1.76 1.84
N ASP A 142 -15.40 1.26 0.78
CA ASP A 142 -15.08 1.63 -0.60
C ASP A 142 -15.25 3.14 -0.85
N MET A 143 -16.27 3.77 -0.28
CA MET A 143 -16.51 5.22 -0.35
C MET A 143 -15.39 6.02 0.35
N VAL A 144 -14.99 5.62 1.56
CA VAL A 144 -13.87 6.26 2.29
C VAL A 144 -12.56 6.07 1.52
N TYR A 145 -12.36 4.92 0.89
CA TYR A 145 -11.18 4.69 0.07
C TYR A 145 -11.13 5.57 -1.18
N CYS A 146 -12.27 5.80 -1.84
CA CYS A 146 -12.34 6.76 -2.94
C CYS A 146 -12.02 8.17 -2.46
N GLN A 147 -12.52 8.59 -1.30
CA GLN A 147 -12.16 9.88 -0.70
C GLN A 147 -10.65 9.97 -0.42
N PHE A 148 -10.05 8.90 0.10
CA PHE A 148 -8.59 8.80 0.30
C PHE A 148 -7.81 8.94 -1.01
N GLN A 149 -8.29 8.36 -2.10
CA GLN A 149 -7.65 8.48 -3.41
C GLN A 149 -7.74 9.90 -3.98
N ASP A 150 -8.91 10.51 -3.89
CA ASP A 150 -9.17 11.86 -4.40
C ASP A 150 -8.44 12.95 -3.59
N THR A 151 -8.02 12.63 -2.35
CA THR A 151 -7.32 13.55 -1.45
C THR A 151 -5.87 13.14 -1.21
N LEU A 152 -5.62 12.17 -0.35
CA LEU A 152 -4.28 11.81 0.13
C LEU A 152 -3.39 11.13 -0.92
N GLN A 153 -3.95 10.58 -2.00
CA GLN A 153 -3.16 10.12 -3.17
C GLN A 153 -3.12 11.11 -4.33
N SER A 154 -3.70 12.31 -4.18
CA SER A 154 -3.67 13.35 -5.19
C SER A 154 -2.60 14.39 -4.86
N SER A 155 -1.61 14.55 -5.74
CA SER A 155 -0.53 15.54 -5.56
C SER A 155 -1.02 16.99 -5.53
N ASP A 156 -2.22 17.24 -6.06
CA ASP A 156 -2.84 18.56 -6.08
C ASP A 156 -3.57 18.88 -4.76
N GLN A 157 -3.82 17.87 -3.92
CA GLN A 157 -4.58 18.00 -2.67
C GLN A 157 -3.73 17.69 -1.43
N TYR A 158 -2.71 16.84 -1.55
CA TYR A 158 -1.90 16.41 -0.42
C TYR A 158 -0.42 16.30 -0.74
N SER A 159 0.41 16.74 0.22
CA SER A 159 1.86 16.53 0.20
C SER A 159 2.41 16.40 1.61
N ALA A 160 2.83 15.18 1.95
CA ALA A 160 3.51 14.91 3.22
C ALA A 160 4.76 15.79 3.42
N ARG A 161 5.52 16.04 2.34
CA ARG A 161 6.70 16.91 2.40
C ARG A 161 6.33 18.35 2.72
N THR A 162 5.25 18.86 2.12
CA THR A 162 4.78 20.23 2.36
C THR A 162 4.35 20.38 3.82
N LEU A 163 3.60 19.43 4.36
CA LEU A 163 3.17 19.45 5.76
C LEU A 163 4.33 19.34 6.75
N LYS A 164 5.41 18.63 6.39
CA LYS A 164 6.60 18.54 7.24
C LYS A 164 7.28 19.90 7.43
N ASP A 165 7.41 20.66 6.35
CA ASP A 165 8.12 21.94 6.35
C ASP A 165 7.21 23.11 6.77
N ALA A 166 5.92 22.83 7.01
CA ALA A 166 4.90 23.80 7.37
C ALA A 166 5.05 24.33 8.80
N SER A 167 4.82 25.62 8.99
CA SER A 167 4.47 26.18 10.29
C SER A 167 3.00 25.92 10.56
N ALA A 168 2.57 25.80 11.83
CA ALA A 168 1.16 25.66 12.16
C ALA A 168 0.32 26.74 11.44
N CYS A 169 -0.63 26.32 10.61
CA CYS A 169 -1.59 27.18 9.94
C CYS A 169 -3.01 26.67 10.16
N ASP A 170 -3.98 27.58 10.11
CA ASP A 170 -5.39 27.22 10.09
C ASP A 170 -5.78 26.80 8.68
N ALA A 171 -6.50 25.68 8.56
CA ALA A 171 -7.05 25.22 7.29
C ALA A 171 -8.58 25.29 7.30
N PRO A 172 -9.23 25.60 6.17
CA PRO A 172 -10.69 25.52 6.06
C PRO A 172 -11.16 24.07 6.24
N LYS A 173 -12.41 23.89 6.66
CA LYS A 173 -13.00 22.54 6.64
C LYS A 173 -13.11 22.07 5.20
N PHE A 174 -12.75 20.82 4.93
CA PHE A 174 -12.79 20.29 3.56
C PHE A 174 -14.15 20.46 2.86
N LYS A 175 -15.25 20.33 3.61
CA LYS A 175 -16.62 20.48 3.08
C LYS A 175 -16.97 21.92 2.66
N GLU A 176 -16.21 22.90 3.12
CA GLU A 176 -16.37 24.31 2.77
C GLU A 176 -15.53 24.69 1.55
N MET A 177 -14.55 23.84 1.19
CA MET A 177 -13.68 24.06 0.04
C MET A 177 -14.40 23.70 -1.26
N ARG A 178 -14.22 24.56 -2.27
CA ARG A 178 -14.63 24.24 -3.64
C ARG A 178 -13.65 23.23 -4.25
N ARG A 179 -14.15 22.36 -5.13
CA ARG A 179 -13.30 21.39 -5.86
C ARG A 179 -12.14 22.07 -6.60
N VAL A 180 -12.41 23.22 -7.23
CA VAL A 180 -11.40 24.11 -7.79
C VAL A 180 -11.30 25.31 -6.86
N ASN A 181 -10.11 25.50 -6.30
CA ASN A 181 -9.82 26.56 -5.32
C ASN A 181 -8.35 26.99 -5.43
N ASP A 182 -8.03 28.12 -4.84
CA ASP A 182 -6.73 28.79 -4.81
C ASP A 182 -5.97 28.60 -3.48
N HIS A 183 -6.44 27.71 -2.61
CA HIS A 183 -5.74 27.36 -1.37
C HIS A 183 -4.36 26.79 -1.66
N SER A 184 -3.42 27.08 -0.77
CA SER A 184 -2.10 26.50 -0.76
C SER A 184 -2.15 24.98 -0.59
N LEU A 185 -1.08 24.30 -1.02
CA LEU A 185 -1.00 22.85 -0.84
C LEU A 185 -0.96 22.45 0.63
N GLU A 186 -0.48 23.31 1.52
CA GLU A 186 -0.49 23.12 2.96
C GLU A 186 -1.91 23.11 3.53
N GLU A 187 -2.69 24.16 3.25
CA GLU A 187 -4.12 24.24 3.64
C GLU A 187 -4.92 23.05 3.09
N LYS A 188 -4.70 22.70 1.81
CA LYS A 188 -5.35 21.54 1.18
C LYS A 188 -4.99 20.23 1.88
N SER A 189 -3.71 20.06 2.22
CA SER A 189 -3.22 18.83 2.87
C SER A 189 -3.81 18.68 4.27
N LEU A 190 -3.88 19.77 5.05
CA LEU A 190 -4.52 19.77 6.38
C LEU A 190 -6.03 19.53 6.27
N ALA A 191 -6.72 20.20 5.34
CA ALA A 191 -8.15 19.99 5.13
C ALA A 191 -8.46 18.54 4.69
N ALA A 192 -7.61 17.96 3.84
CA ALA A 192 -7.72 16.56 3.44
C ALA A 192 -7.60 15.60 4.64
N LEU A 193 -6.63 15.81 5.53
CA LEU A 193 -6.50 15.03 6.76
C LEU A 193 -7.72 15.21 7.68
N GLY A 194 -8.23 16.44 7.79
CA GLY A 194 -9.43 16.76 8.58
C GLY A 194 -10.68 15.98 8.14
N CYS A 195 -10.77 15.50 6.89
CA CYS A 195 -11.84 14.60 6.46
C CYS A 195 -11.85 13.31 7.28
N PHE A 196 -10.67 12.75 7.54
CA PHE A 196 -10.52 11.47 8.24
C PHE A 196 -10.66 11.66 9.74
N GLU A 197 -10.22 12.79 10.29
CA GLU A 197 -10.50 13.15 11.69
C GLU A 197 -12.00 13.28 11.95
N ASP A 198 -12.74 13.95 11.06
CA ASP A 198 -14.21 14.04 11.12
C ASP A 198 -14.87 12.65 11.09
N LEU A 199 -14.35 11.72 10.28
CA LEU A 199 -14.86 10.34 10.20
C LEU A 199 -14.59 9.58 11.50
N LEU A 200 -13.37 9.65 12.04
CA LEU A 200 -12.99 9.00 13.30
C LEU A 200 -13.80 9.55 14.49
N ALA A 201 -14.01 10.87 14.54
CA ALA A 201 -14.82 11.49 15.58
C ALA A 201 -16.29 11.06 15.50
N ARG A 202 -16.82 10.84 14.29
CA ARG A 202 -18.19 10.36 14.06
C ARG A 202 -18.36 8.88 14.37
N SER A 203 -17.38 8.05 14.02
CA SER A 203 -17.45 6.61 14.30
C SER A 203 -17.41 6.36 15.80
N GLY A 204 -16.54 7.07 16.54
CA GLY A 204 -16.36 6.90 17.98
C GLY A 204 -15.73 5.55 18.36
N THR A 205 -15.32 4.74 17.38
CA THR A 205 -14.74 3.41 17.57
C THR A 205 -13.22 3.39 17.46
N GLY A 206 -12.62 4.49 16.97
CA GLY A 206 -11.22 4.56 16.61
C GLY A 206 -10.89 4.02 15.21
N PHE A 207 -11.88 3.53 14.47
CA PHE A 207 -11.75 3.09 13.07
C PHE A 207 -12.55 3.99 12.14
N LEU A 208 -12.14 4.09 10.88
CA LEU A 208 -12.79 4.95 9.89
C LEU A 208 -14.21 4.47 9.53
N VAL A 209 -14.44 3.16 9.56
CA VAL A 209 -15.74 2.52 9.28
C VAL A 209 -15.93 1.34 10.23
N GLY A 210 -17.12 1.23 10.82
CA GLY A 210 -17.44 0.15 11.75
C GLY A 210 -16.66 0.24 13.06
N ASP A 211 -16.37 -0.90 13.67
CA ASP A 211 -15.71 -1.05 14.97
C ASP A 211 -14.45 -1.94 14.91
N SER A 212 -13.95 -2.22 13.71
CA SER A 212 -12.79 -3.07 13.48
C SER A 212 -11.93 -2.54 12.34
N ILE A 213 -10.67 -3.00 12.27
CA ILE A 213 -9.72 -2.53 11.26
C ILE A 213 -10.15 -2.94 9.85
N THR A 214 -10.00 -2.01 8.91
CA THR A 214 -10.23 -2.25 7.49
C THR A 214 -9.04 -1.76 6.67
N TYR A 215 -9.05 -2.09 5.38
CA TYR A 215 -7.98 -1.66 4.49
C TYR A 215 -7.91 -0.13 4.31
N VAL A 216 -8.95 0.65 4.65
CA VAL A 216 -8.86 2.12 4.63
C VAL A 216 -8.11 2.68 5.83
N ASP A 217 -8.19 2.03 6.99
CA ASP A 217 -7.39 2.39 8.17
C ASP A 217 -5.91 2.16 7.87
N LEU A 218 -5.58 1.02 7.24
CA LEU A 218 -4.22 0.71 6.79
C LEU A 218 -3.73 1.68 5.71
N ALA A 219 -4.61 2.14 4.82
CA ALA A 219 -4.28 3.14 3.81
C ALA A 219 -3.91 4.49 4.44
N LEU A 220 -4.73 4.97 5.39
CA LEU A 220 -4.45 6.18 6.15
C LEU A 220 -3.16 6.03 6.97
N PHE A 221 -3.00 4.91 7.67
CA PHE A 221 -1.78 4.58 8.41
C PHE A 221 -0.53 4.66 7.53
N ASN A 222 -0.56 4.06 6.33
CA ASN A 222 0.59 4.10 5.43
C ASN A 222 0.97 5.53 5.03
N THR A 223 -0.02 6.37 4.70
CA THR A 223 0.23 7.78 4.36
C THR A 223 0.80 8.57 5.54
N LEU A 224 0.27 8.37 6.75
CA LEU A 224 0.76 9.04 7.95
C LEU A 224 2.15 8.54 8.37
N PHE A 225 2.43 7.26 8.16
CA PHE A 225 3.75 6.68 8.37
C PHE A 225 4.78 7.29 7.41
N GLU A 226 4.42 7.51 6.14
CA GLU A 226 5.29 8.22 5.18
C GLU A 226 5.53 9.67 5.59
N LEU A 227 4.51 10.38 6.12
CA LEU A 227 4.68 11.71 6.68
C LEU A 227 5.68 11.73 7.85
N ALA A 228 5.58 10.75 8.76
CA ALA A 228 6.51 10.61 9.88
C ALA A 228 7.93 10.23 9.43
N GLU A 229 8.10 9.39 8.41
CA GLU A 229 9.40 8.99 7.88
C GLU A 229 10.03 10.01 6.91
N ALA A 230 9.25 10.91 6.33
CA ALA A 230 9.78 12.01 5.53
C ALA A 230 10.64 12.98 6.38
N ALA A 231 10.64 12.83 7.72
CA ALA A 231 11.40 13.55 8.73
C ALA A 231 12.93 13.38 8.63
#